data_AF-A0A7X9DSE9-F1
#
_entry.id   AF-A0A7X9DSE9-F1
#
_cell.length_a   1.000
_cell.length_b   1.000
_cell.length_c   1.000
_cell.angle_alpha   90.00
_cell.angle_beta   90.00
_cell.angle_gamma   90.00
#
_symmetry.space_group_name_H-M   'P 1'
#
loop_
_entity.id
_entity.type
_entity.pdbx_description
1 polymer ?
#
loop_
_entity_poly.entity_id
_entity_poly.type
_entity_poly.pdbx_seq_one_letter_code
_entity_poly.pdbx_strand_id
1 'polypeptide(L)'
;MRARLMMTMLLSLGLVLMASRGSAQTFPAALKGKIITSTKEIEVPTAPKDFVAKVKKQDKSVFKKGESGGYTIYFVAFFNKAVPVDSIGIVVLDDKKEAIAVADVPEQKGNWSLSSQITVDDTESPGKKHILQVYYATGKNPVILAKKEIVLK
;
A
#
# COMPACT_ATOMS: atom_id res chain seq x y z
N MET A 1 -7.99 60.85 -41.57
CA MET A 1 -8.97 59.81 -41.19
C MET A 1 -8.74 58.57 -42.05
N ARG A 2 -8.54 57.40 -41.42
CA ARG A 2 -8.60 56.00 -41.93
C ARG A 2 -7.70 55.17 -40.99
N ALA A 3 -8.28 54.64 -39.93
CA ALA A 3 -8.94 53.33 -39.81
C ALA A 3 -7.98 52.33 -39.15
N ARG A 4 -8.06 52.27 -37.81
CA ARG A 4 -7.54 51.18 -36.97
C ARG A 4 -8.37 49.93 -37.25
N LEU A 5 -7.74 48.78 -37.49
CA LEU A 5 -8.43 47.49 -37.43
C LEU A 5 -7.48 46.37 -36.97
N MET A 6 -7.90 45.74 -35.86
CA MET A 6 -7.74 44.36 -35.38
C MET A 6 -6.33 43.77 -35.24
N MET A 7 -5.81 43.46 -34.05
CA MET A 7 -6.33 42.72 -32.86
C MET A 7 -6.36 41.20 -33.05
N THR A 8 -5.47 40.55 -32.28
CA THR A 8 -5.50 39.17 -31.78
C THR A 8 -5.27 38.03 -32.77
N MET A 9 -4.06 37.47 -32.73
CA MET A 9 -3.82 36.08 -33.10
C MET A 9 -3.51 35.30 -31.81
N LEU A 10 -4.34 34.28 -31.56
CA LEU A 10 -4.34 33.40 -30.39
C LEU A 10 -2.97 32.74 -30.14
N LEU A 11 -2.51 32.84 -28.90
CA LEU A 11 -1.56 31.90 -28.30
C LEU A 11 -2.31 30.60 -27.99
N SER A 12 -2.09 29.55 -28.78
CA SER A 12 -2.44 28.17 -28.41
C SER A 12 -1.18 27.32 -28.43
N LEU A 13 -0.28 27.58 -27.47
CA LEU A 13 0.84 26.70 -27.20
C LEU A 13 0.33 25.50 -26.40
N GLY A 14 0.47 24.33 -27.02
CA GLY A 14 -0.20 23.10 -26.62
C GLY A 14 0.16 22.63 -25.21
N LEU A 15 -0.88 22.38 -24.44
CA LEU A 15 -0.83 21.53 -23.26
C LEU A 15 -0.64 20.08 -23.75
N VAL A 16 0.61 19.67 -23.98
CA VAL A 16 0.93 18.25 -24.14
C VAL A 16 0.71 17.61 -22.78
N LEU A 17 -0.43 16.92 -22.64
CA LEU A 17 -0.69 15.97 -21.57
C LEU A 17 0.51 15.01 -21.50
N MET A 18 1.38 15.22 -20.51
CA MET A 18 2.25 14.19 -19.98
C MET A 18 1.33 13.10 -19.42
N ALA A 19 0.96 12.16 -20.27
CA ALA A 19 0.42 10.89 -19.83
C ALA A 19 1.52 10.22 -19.01
N SER A 20 1.42 10.37 -17.68
CA SER A 20 2.19 9.61 -16.70
C SER A 20 1.97 8.13 -17.02
N ARG A 21 2.86 7.55 -17.82
CA ARG A 21 2.96 6.11 -17.99
C ARG A 21 3.44 5.58 -16.65
N GLY A 22 2.50 5.34 -15.74
CA GLY A 22 2.71 4.53 -14.55
C GLY A 22 3.31 3.23 -15.04
N SER A 23 4.62 3.10 -14.89
CA SER A 23 5.31 1.86 -15.21
C SER A 23 4.78 0.85 -14.21
N ALA A 24 3.98 -0.10 -14.67
CA ALA A 24 3.51 -1.20 -13.84
C ALA A 24 4.74 -1.98 -13.38
N GLN A 25 5.28 -1.61 -12.21
CA GLN A 25 6.44 -2.25 -11.63
C GLN A 25 6.07 -3.72 -11.39
N THR A 26 6.57 -4.58 -12.27
CA THR A 26 6.27 -6.01 -12.22
C THR A 26 7.19 -6.63 -11.19
N PHE A 27 6.64 -7.00 -10.03
CA PHE A 27 7.41 -7.59 -8.95
C PHE A 27 7.72 -9.08 -9.18
N PRO A 28 8.82 -9.61 -8.60
CA PRO A 28 9.16 -11.03 -8.67
C PRO A 28 8.00 -11.91 -8.18
N ALA A 29 7.73 -13.01 -8.90
CA ALA A 29 6.62 -13.94 -8.60
C ALA A 29 6.64 -14.46 -7.15
N ALA A 30 7.83 -14.60 -6.56
CA ALA A 30 8.02 -15.05 -5.18
C ALA A 30 7.37 -14.14 -4.10
N LEU A 31 7.04 -12.89 -4.45
CA LEU A 31 6.42 -11.91 -3.56
C LEU A 31 4.94 -11.67 -3.84
N LYS A 32 4.42 -12.06 -5.01
CA LYS A 32 3.01 -11.83 -5.37
C LYS A 32 2.04 -12.42 -4.33
N GLY A 33 1.08 -11.61 -3.89
CA GLY A 33 0.08 -11.93 -2.87
C GLY A 33 0.61 -11.92 -1.43
N LYS A 34 1.83 -11.45 -1.18
CA LYS A 34 2.46 -11.46 0.15
C LYS A 34 2.59 -10.07 0.73
N ILE A 35 2.57 -10.00 2.06
CA ILE A 35 2.93 -8.80 2.80
C ILE A 35 4.26 -9.04 3.51
N ILE A 36 5.15 -8.09 3.36
CA ILE A 36 6.40 -7.99 4.11
C ILE A 36 6.19 -6.89 5.14
N THR A 37 6.46 -7.21 6.40
CA THR A 37 6.20 -6.30 7.52
C THR A 37 7.49 -6.02 8.27
N SER A 38 7.63 -4.86 8.88
CA SER A 38 8.84 -4.42 9.57
C SER A 38 8.49 -3.46 10.72
N THR A 39 9.35 -3.41 11.73
CA THR A 39 9.24 -2.44 12.83
C THR A 39 9.79 -1.06 12.46
N LYS A 40 10.28 -0.91 11.23
CA LYS A 40 10.82 0.33 10.63
C LYS A 40 10.33 0.43 9.20
N GLU A 41 10.37 1.63 8.63
CA GLU A 41 10.07 1.84 7.22
C GLU A 41 10.82 0.86 6.32
N ILE A 42 10.13 0.30 5.33
CA ILE A 42 10.70 -0.71 4.45
C ILE A 42 11.34 -0.03 3.26
N GLU A 43 12.64 -0.23 3.12
CA GLU A 43 13.35 0.19 1.92
C GLU A 43 13.09 -0.82 0.80
N VAL A 44 12.37 -0.39 -0.24
CA VAL A 44 12.15 -1.19 -1.46
C VAL A 44 13.35 -0.98 -2.40
N PRO A 45 14.18 -2.00 -2.63
CA PRO A 45 15.35 -1.84 -3.50
C PRO A 45 14.94 -1.47 -4.93
N THR A 46 15.62 -0.51 -5.54
CA THR A 46 15.38 -0.14 -6.95
C THR A 46 16.05 -1.12 -7.92
N ALA A 47 17.13 -1.78 -7.48
CA ALA A 47 17.84 -2.77 -8.28
C ALA A 47 17.21 -4.18 -8.17
N PRO A 48 17.06 -4.91 -9.28
CA PRO A 48 16.53 -6.28 -9.27
C PRO A 48 17.43 -7.27 -8.51
N LYS A 49 18.74 -7.04 -8.51
CA LYS A 49 19.73 -7.92 -7.86
C LYS A 49 19.45 -7.99 -6.36
N ASP A 50 19.22 -9.21 -5.88
CA ASP A 50 18.91 -9.53 -4.48
C ASP A 50 17.64 -8.87 -3.93
N PHE A 51 16.77 -8.30 -4.77
CA PHE A 51 15.54 -7.59 -4.36
C PHE A 51 14.74 -8.41 -3.35
N VAL A 52 14.39 -9.65 -3.73
CA VAL A 52 13.58 -10.54 -2.90
C VAL A 52 14.28 -10.87 -1.60
N ALA A 53 15.60 -11.09 -1.64
CA ALA A 53 16.37 -11.44 -0.45
C ALA A 53 16.45 -10.25 0.53
N LYS A 54 16.71 -9.04 0.04
CA LYS A 54 16.77 -7.82 0.85
C LYS A 54 15.43 -7.49 1.50
N VAL A 55 14.34 -7.56 0.73
CA VAL A 55 12.99 -7.33 1.24
C VAL A 55 12.62 -8.39 2.29
N LYS A 56 12.88 -9.68 2.02
CA LYS A 56 12.61 -10.76 2.98
C LYS A 56 13.41 -10.65 4.28
N LYS A 57 14.63 -10.08 4.25
CA LYS A 57 15.43 -9.86 5.47
C LYS A 57 14.79 -8.83 6.42
N GLN A 58 14.01 -7.90 5.87
CA GLN A 58 13.27 -6.92 6.65
C GLN A 58 11.98 -7.51 7.26
N ASP A 59 11.57 -8.71 6.83
CA ASP A 59 10.32 -9.31 7.24
C ASP A 59 10.30 -9.73 8.72
N LYS A 60 9.37 -9.16 9.48
CA LYS A 60 9.13 -9.42 10.90
C LYS A 60 7.69 -9.81 11.13
N SER A 61 7.46 -10.85 11.91
CA SER A 61 6.11 -11.29 12.29
C SER A 61 5.72 -10.88 13.71
N VAL A 62 6.63 -10.29 14.49
CA VAL A 62 6.39 -9.98 15.92
C VAL A 62 6.64 -8.51 16.16
N PHE A 63 5.67 -7.85 16.79
CA PHE A 63 5.67 -6.42 17.07
C PHE A 63 5.49 -6.19 18.57
N LYS A 64 6.21 -5.23 19.12
CA LYS A 64 6.06 -4.79 20.51
C LYS A 64 5.45 -3.39 20.52
N LYS A 65 4.81 -3.01 21.62
CA LYS A 65 4.39 -1.62 21.83
C LYS A 65 5.59 -0.67 21.74
N GLY A 66 5.43 0.41 21.00
CA GLY A 66 6.37 1.52 20.93
C GLY A 66 6.22 2.46 22.12
N GLU A 67 7.04 3.50 22.16
CA GLU A 67 7.03 4.51 23.23
C GLU A 67 5.70 5.27 23.34
N SER A 68 4.97 5.39 22.23
CA SER A 68 3.63 6.00 22.18
C SER A 68 2.49 5.09 22.66
N GLY A 69 2.79 3.85 23.08
CA GLY A 69 1.81 2.91 23.62
C GLY A 69 1.11 2.01 22.60
N GLY A 70 1.29 2.25 21.29
CA GLY A 70 0.73 1.43 20.21
C GLY A 70 1.75 0.53 19.49
N TYR A 71 1.26 -0.40 18.67
CA TYR A 71 2.05 -1.25 17.77
C TYR A 71 2.11 -0.62 16.38
N THR A 72 3.27 -0.10 15.98
CA THR A 72 3.46 0.41 14.62
C THR A 72 3.97 -0.71 13.70
N ILE A 73 3.24 -0.95 12.62
CA ILE A 73 3.56 -1.98 11.63
C ILE A 73 3.78 -1.28 10.29
N TYR A 74 5.05 -1.18 9.86
CA TYR A 74 5.39 -0.79 8.50
C TYR A 74 5.27 -2.01 7.60
N PHE A 75 4.74 -1.84 6.39
CA PHE A 75 4.58 -2.97 5.49
C PHE A 75 4.62 -2.59 4.01
N VAL A 76 5.01 -3.57 3.20
CA VAL A 76 4.85 -3.56 1.75
C VAL A 76 4.04 -4.78 1.36
N ALA A 77 2.85 -4.53 0.81
CA ALA A 77 2.00 -5.56 0.23
C ALA A 77 2.29 -5.67 -1.27
N PHE A 78 2.55 -6.87 -1.75
CA PHE A 78 2.71 -7.19 -3.15
C PHE A 78 1.48 -7.96 -3.60
N PHE A 79 0.79 -7.49 -4.63
CA PHE A 79 -0.49 -8.04 -5.04
C PHE A 79 -0.32 -9.14 -6.09
N ASN A 80 -1.25 -10.09 -6.09
CA ASN A 80 -1.31 -11.14 -7.13
C ASN A 80 -1.92 -10.64 -8.45
N LYS A 81 -2.64 -9.52 -8.40
CA LYS A 81 -3.25 -8.81 -9.52
C LYS A 81 -3.15 -7.30 -9.29
N ALA A 82 -3.21 -6.53 -10.37
CA ALA A 82 -3.28 -5.08 -10.30
C ALA A 82 -4.53 -4.63 -9.51
N VAL A 83 -4.41 -3.56 -8.72
CA VAL A 83 -5.53 -2.97 -8.00
C VAL A 83 -6.54 -2.40 -9.00
N PRO A 84 -7.83 -2.79 -8.95
CA PRO A 84 -8.83 -2.33 -9.91
C PRO A 84 -9.55 -1.03 -9.51
N VAL A 85 -9.26 -0.50 -8.32
CA VAL A 85 -9.92 0.62 -7.65
C VAL A 85 -8.90 1.68 -7.23
N ASP A 86 -9.38 2.86 -6.83
CA ASP A 86 -8.53 3.97 -6.40
C ASP A 86 -8.35 4.09 -4.86
N SER A 87 -8.86 3.10 -4.12
CA SER A 87 -8.71 3.04 -2.67
C SER A 87 -8.69 1.59 -2.19
N ILE A 88 -7.82 1.29 -1.23
CA ILE A 88 -7.67 -0.02 -0.60
C ILE A 88 -7.77 0.08 0.91
N GLY A 89 -8.43 -0.90 1.50
CA GLY A 89 -8.55 -1.05 2.94
C GLY A 89 -7.41 -1.89 3.50
N ILE A 90 -6.91 -1.48 4.64
CA ILE A 90 -5.94 -2.21 5.46
C ILE A 90 -6.66 -2.52 6.77
N VAL A 91 -6.59 -3.76 7.22
CA VAL A 91 -7.15 -4.16 8.51
C VAL A 91 -6.19 -5.08 9.24
N VAL A 92 -6.09 -4.89 10.56
CA VAL A 92 -5.52 -5.87 11.46
C VAL A 92 -6.67 -6.55 12.19
N LEU A 93 -6.74 -7.87 12.06
CA LEU A 93 -7.74 -8.71 12.72
C LEU A 93 -7.12 -9.47 13.88
N ASP A 94 -7.86 -9.65 14.96
CA ASP A 94 -7.46 -10.49 16.09
C ASP A 94 -7.75 -12.00 15.87
N ASP A 95 -7.59 -12.79 16.93
CA ASP A 95 -7.86 -14.23 16.93
C ASP A 95 -9.35 -14.58 16.77
N LYS A 96 -10.25 -13.65 17.08
CA LYS A 96 -11.70 -13.76 16.85
C LYS A 96 -12.12 -13.28 15.45
N LYS A 97 -11.17 -12.77 14.65
CA LYS A 97 -11.40 -12.12 13.35
C LYS A 97 -12.13 -10.78 13.46
N GLU A 98 -12.03 -10.12 14.61
CA GLU A 98 -12.54 -8.78 14.83
C GLU A 98 -11.48 -7.75 14.43
N ALA A 99 -11.90 -6.64 13.82
CA ALA A 99 -10.99 -5.58 13.40
C ALA A 99 -10.53 -4.76 14.61
N ILE A 100 -9.23 -4.75 14.86
CA ILE A 100 -8.60 -3.98 15.94
C ILE A 100 -7.84 -2.74 15.43
N ALA A 101 -7.62 -2.65 14.12
CA ALA A 101 -7.18 -1.44 13.44
C ALA A 101 -7.64 -1.46 11.98
N VAL A 102 -8.07 -0.30 11.47
CA VAL A 102 -8.51 -0.13 10.08
C VAL A 102 -7.90 1.15 9.52
N ALA A 103 -7.46 1.10 8.28
CA ALA A 103 -7.03 2.28 7.54
C ALA A 103 -7.48 2.19 6.08
N ASP A 104 -7.95 3.29 5.53
CA ASP A 104 -8.20 3.43 4.09
C ASP A 104 -7.07 4.23 3.46
N VAL A 105 -6.50 3.70 2.39
CA VAL A 105 -5.35 4.30 1.70
C VAL A 105 -5.71 4.59 0.25
N PRO A 106 -5.60 5.85 -0.20
CA PRO A 106 -5.68 6.19 -1.62
C PRO A 106 -4.60 5.43 -2.38
N GLU A 107 -4.98 4.77 -3.45
CA GLU A 107 -4.08 3.95 -4.25
C GLU A 107 -4.36 4.19 -5.73
N GLN A 108 -3.34 4.09 -6.58
CA GLN A 108 -3.57 4.24 -8.02
C GLN A 108 -4.04 2.92 -8.62
N LYS A 109 -5.17 2.94 -9.34
CA LYS A 109 -5.59 1.81 -10.16
C LYS A 109 -4.47 1.36 -11.10
N GLY A 110 -4.24 0.05 -11.14
CA GLY A 110 -3.16 -0.56 -11.91
C GLY A 110 -1.92 -0.89 -11.08
N ASN A 111 -1.81 -0.40 -9.85
CA ASN A 111 -0.66 -0.69 -8.99
C ASN A 111 -0.62 -2.16 -8.56
N TRP A 112 0.60 -2.68 -8.41
CA TRP A 112 0.88 -4.08 -8.05
C TRP A 112 1.45 -4.22 -6.63
N SER A 113 1.65 -3.11 -5.94
CA SER A 113 2.10 -3.10 -4.55
C SER A 113 1.60 -1.85 -3.84
N LEU A 114 1.50 -1.93 -2.52
CA LEU A 114 1.30 -0.80 -1.62
C LEU A 114 2.42 -0.81 -0.57
N SER A 115 3.05 0.34 -0.33
CA SER A 115 3.89 0.57 0.84
C SER A 115 3.17 1.51 1.79
N SER A 116 2.96 1.11 3.05
CA SER A 116 2.24 1.90 4.03
C SER A 116 2.58 1.48 5.46
N GLN A 117 1.92 2.09 6.43
CA GLN A 117 1.96 1.72 7.84
C GLN A 117 0.56 1.65 8.43
N ILE A 118 0.40 0.85 9.47
CA ILE A 118 -0.80 0.85 10.31
C ILE A 118 -0.37 0.79 11.78
N THR A 119 -1.06 1.56 12.62
CA THR A 119 -0.87 1.53 14.08
C THR A 119 -2.05 0.80 14.70
N VAL A 120 -1.76 -0.14 15.59
CA VAL A 120 -2.76 -0.78 16.45
C VAL A 120 -2.56 -0.19 17.84
N ASP A 121 -3.58 0.46 18.40
CA ASP A 121 -3.42 1.11 19.71
C ASP A 121 -3.37 0.08 20.84
N ASP A 122 -4.27 -0.91 20.82
CA ASP A 122 -4.27 -2.00 21.78
C ASP A 122 -4.86 -3.29 21.21
N THR A 123 -4.68 -4.39 21.94
CA THR A 123 -5.30 -5.69 21.61
C THR A 123 -5.69 -6.45 22.87
N GLU A 124 -6.87 -7.08 22.86
CA GLU A 124 -7.33 -7.96 23.94
C GLU A 124 -6.58 -9.31 23.98
N SER A 125 -5.81 -9.62 22.93
CA SER A 125 -5.14 -10.92 22.78
C SER A 125 -3.62 -10.80 22.53
N PRO A 126 -2.87 -10.15 23.44
CA PRO A 126 -1.43 -10.03 23.31
C PRO A 126 -0.75 -11.41 23.27
N GLY A 127 0.27 -11.54 22.43
CA GLY A 127 1.01 -12.77 22.19
C GLY A 127 0.30 -13.78 21.29
N LYS A 128 -0.96 -13.56 20.92
CA LYS A 128 -1.68 -14.41 19.97
C LYS A 128 -1.44 -13.98 18.52
N LYS A 129 -1.93 -14.78 17.59
CA LYS A 129 -1.85 -14.50 16.16
C LYS A 129 -2.93 -13.48 15.77
N HIS A 130 -2.50 -12.48 15.02
CA HIS A 130 -3.32 -11.49 14.34
C HIS A 130 -3.11 -11.62 12.84
N ILE A 131 -4.03 -11.07 12.05
CA ILE A 131 -3.96 -11.08 10.59
C ILE A 131 -3.90 -9.64 10.10
N LEU A 132 -2.78 -9.25 9.49
CA LEU A 132 -2.72 -8.06 8.65
C LEU A 132 -3.26 -8.41 7.26
N GLN A 133 -4.25 -7.68 6.80
CA GLN A 133 -4.92 -7.91 5.53
C GLN A 133 -5.03 -6.61 4.75
N VAL A 134 -4.71 -6.68 3.45
CA VAL A 134 -4.98 -5.62 2.48
C VAL A 134 -6.06 -6.11 1.53
N TYR A 135 -7.11 -5.32 1.37
CA TYR A 135 -8.29 -5.67 0.58
C TYR A 135 -8.84 -4.46 -0.17
N TYR A 136 -9.75 -4.72 -1.11
CA TYR A 136 -10.64 -3.68 -1.62
C TYR A 136 -12.09 -4.13 -1.45
N ALA A 137 -12.98 -3.18 -1.14
CA ALA A 137 -14.39 -3.48 -0.99
C ALA A 137 -15.01 -3.80 -2.35
N THR A 138 -15.78 -4.89 -2.45
CA THR A 138 -16.67 -5.14 -3.59
C THR A 138 -18.06 -5.42 -3.06
N GLY A 139 -18.92 -4.40 -2.99
CA GLY A 139 -20.35 -4.51 -2.62
C GLY A 139 -20.68 -5.49 -1.49
N LYS A 140 -20.82 -6.78 -1.82
CA LYS A 140 -21.16 -7.88 -0.90
C LYS A 140 -19.98 -8.48 -0.13
N ASN A 141 -18.77 -8.54 -0.69
CA ASN A 141 -17.62 -9.18 -0.05
C ASN A 141 -16.31 -8.41 -0.35
N PRO A 142 -15.44 -8.18 0.64
CA PRO A 142 -14.11 -7.62 0.37
C PRO A 142 -13.27 -8.64 -0.39
N VAL A 143 -12.48 -8.16 -1.35
CA VAL A 143 -11.51 -8.98 -2.08
C VAL A 143 -10.14 -8.78 -1.47
N ILE A 144 -9.60 -9.85 -0.91
CA ILE A 144 -8.28 -9.86 -0.28
C ILE A 144 -7.20 -9.85 -1.37
N LEU A 145 -6.31 -8.85 -1.31
CA LEU A 145 -5.17 -8.72 -2.22
C LEU A 145 -3.92 -9.40 -1.67
N ALA A 146 -3.71 -9.28 -0.36
CA ALA A 146 -2.61 -9.91 0.37
C ALA A 146 -2.99 -10.05 1.85
N LYS A 147 -2.38 -11.05 2.53
CA LYS A 147 -2.54 -11.23 3.97
C LYS A 147 -1.27 -11.77 4.60
N LYS A 148 -1.09 -11.54 5.90
CA LYS A 148 0.03 -12.03 6.69
C LYS A 148 -0.38 -12.25 8.14
N GLU A 149 0.09 -13.35 8.74
CA GLU A 149 0.03 -13.56 10.18
C GLU A 149 1.13 -12.75 10.88
N ILE A 150 0.73 -12.01 11.92
CA ILE A 150 1.62 -11.26 12.81
C ILE A 150 1.26 -11.57 14.27
N VAL A 151 2.09 -11.14 15.21
CA VAL A 151 1.89 -11.29 16.66
C VAL A 151 2.20 -9.95 17.30
N LEU A 152 1.24 -9.41 18.04
CA LEU A 152 1.39 -8.21 18.84
C LEU A 152 1.73 -8.62 20.28
N LYS A 153 2.89 -8.21 20.81
CA LYS A 153 3.43 -8.61 22.13
C LYS A 153 3.56 -7.47 23.12
#